data_AF-A0A8I1WAD0-F1
#
_entry.id   AF-A0A8I1WAD0-F1
#
_cell.length_a   1.000
_cell.length_b   1.000
_cell.length_c   1.000
_cell.angle_alpha   90.00
_cell.angle_beta   90.00
_cell.angle_gamma   90.00
#
_symmetry.space_group_name_H-M   'P 1'
#
loop_
_entity.id
_entity.type
_entity.pdbx_description
1 polymer ?
#
loop_
_entity_poly.entity_id
_entity_poly.type
_entity_poly.pdbx_seq_one_letter_code
_entity_poly.pdbx_strand_id
1 'polypeptide(L)'
;IMGALPTVILGFLAGLWLAPVLEQYLTGVLTFLVLMQVSVLLTAFVWGRLTERLRSKEGWDALVLVPVILLVGYGSFSASSWIDHAFFGGNIRDYLSNDLGITFDQRNALVVGIAMGFAVLPNIFSIAEDAIFSVPRNLTNGSLALGAT
;
A
#
# COMPACT_ATOMS: atom_id res chain seq x y z
N ILE A 1 10.83 -16.79 -27.19
CA ILE A 1 11.46 -15.48 -26.89
C ILE A 1 10.36 -14.51 -26.46
N MET A 2 9.78 -14.71 -25.26
CA MET A 2 8.80 -13.82 -24.60
C MET A 2 8.70 -14.17 -23.09
N GLY A 3 9.84 -14.42 -22.43
CA GLY A 3 9.88 -14.74 -20.99
C GLY A 3 10.43 -13.62 -20.10
N ALA A 4 11.09 -12.63 -20.71
CA ALA A 4 11.83 -11.58 -19.98
C ALA A 4 11.20 -10.17 -20.08
N LEU A 5 10.21 -9.98 -20.97
CA LEU A 5 9.55 -8.69 -21.14
C LEU A 5 8.79 -8.22 -19.87
N PRO A 6 8.09 -9.08 -19.09
CA PRO A 6 7.27 -8.59 -17.99
C PRO A 6 8.09 -7.86 -16.90
N THR A 7 9.22 -8.43 -16.50
CA THR A 7 10.03 -7.89 -15.39
C THR A 7 10.94 -6.75 -15.83
N VAL A 8 11.49 -6.80 -17.06
CA VAL A 8 12.33 -5.73 -17.61
C VAL A 8 11.49 -4.48 -17.91
N ILE A 9 10.27 -4.63 -18.43
CA ILE A 9 9.37 -3.49 -18.67
C ILE A 9 8.97 -2.83 -17.34
N LEU A 10 8.71 -3.61 -16.29
CA LEU A 10 8.40 -3.07 -14.97
C LEU A 10 9.57 -2.29 -14.38
N GLY A 11 10.81 -2.80 -14.48
CA GLY A 11 12.01 -2.07 -14.05
C GLY A 11 12.24 -0.79 -14.85
N PHE A 12 11.98 -0.83 -16.16
CA PHE A 12 12.07 0.34 -17.04
C PHE A 12 11.01 1.41 -16.71
N LEU A 13 9.74 1.03 -16.54
CA LEU A 13 8.66 1.92 -16.11
C LEU A 13 8.93 2.50 -14.73
N ALA A 14 9.47 1.70 -13.82
CA ALA A 14 9.87 2.17 -12.50
C ALA A 14 10.94 3.26 -12.59
N GLY A 15 11.96 3.07 -13.42
CA GLY A 15 13.05 4.03 -13.56
C GLY A 15 12.68 5.31 -14.32
N LEU A 16 11.86 5.23 -15.37
CA LEU A 16 11.56 6.38 -16.23
C LEU A 16 10.29 7.14 -15.87
N TRP A 17 9.29 6.46 -15.30
CA TRP A 17 8.00 7.07 -15.00
C TRP A 17 7.77 7.17 -13.49
N LEU A 18 7.96 6.07 -12.75
CA LEU A 18 7.66 6.07 -11.32
C LEU A 18 8.67 6.92 -10.54
N ALA A 19 9.97 6.79 -10.84
CA ALA A 19 11.03 7.52 -10.15
C ALA A 19 10.84 9.06 -10.19
N PRO A 20 10.59 9.71 -11.35
CA PRO A 20 10.33 11.15 -11.36
C PRO A 20 9.03 11.55 -10.67
N VAL A 21 7.99 10.71 -10.74
CA VAL A 21 6.72 10.98 -10.02
C VAL A 21 6.95 10.91 -8.51
N LEU A 22 7.63 9.88 -8.02
CA LEU A 22 7.95 9.75 -6.59
C LEU A 22 8.83 10.88 -6.10
N GLU A 23 9.77 11.35 -6.92
CA GLU A 23 10.62 12.49 -6.58
C GLU A 23 9.82 13.78 -6.42
N GLN A 24 8.86 14.04 -7.31
CA GLN A 24 8.00 15.23 -7.24
C GLN A 24 7.05 15.21 -6.04
N TYR A 25 6.56 14.03 -5.65
CA TYR A 25 5.58 13.86 -4.58
C TYR A 25 6.15 13.12 -3.36
N LEU A 26 7.45 13.25 -3.09
CA LEU A 26 8.13 12.47 -2.06
C LEU A 26 7.46 12.61 -0.69
N THR A 27 7.16 13.84 -0.29
CA THR A 27 6.47 14.13 0.99
C THR A 27 5.08 13.51 1.03
N GLY A 28 4.32 13.63 -0.06
CA GLY A 28 3.00 13.01 -0.18
C GLY A 28 3.05 11.50 -0.07
N VAL A 29 4.04 10.85 -0.69
CA VAL A 29 4.22 9.38 -0.65
C VAL A 29 4.61 8.89 0.74
N LEU A 30 5.58 9.56 1.39
CA LEU A 30 5.99 9.21 2.75
C LEU A 30 4.86 9.43 3.75
N THR A 31 4.15 10.56 3.62
CA THR A 31 2.99 10.87 4.45
C THR A 31 1.87 9.87 4.22
N PHE A 32 1.58 9.51 2.96
CA PHE A 32 0.60 8.49 2.61
C PHE A 32 0.96 7.16 3.22
N LEU A 33 2.22 6.74 3.15
CA LEU A 33 2.68 5.49 3.74
C LEU A 33 2.26 5.48 5.21
N VAL A 34 2.68 6.45 6.01
CA VAL A 34 2.39 6.53 7.46
C VAL A 34 0.89 6.69 7.77
N LEU A 35 0.21 7.63 7.11
CA LEU A 35 -1.21 7.90 7.36
C LEU A 35 -2.08 6.71 6.98
N MET A 36 -1.71 5.95 5.96
CA MET A 36 -2.47 4.77 5.56
C MET A 36 -2.49 3.74 6.69
N GLN A 37 -1.37 3.41 7.35
CA GLN A 37 -1.42 2.47 8.48
C GLN A 37 -2.26 3.01 9.64
N VAL A 38 -2.09 4.29 9.99
CA VAL A 38 -2.86 4.91 11.08
C VAL A 38 -4.36 4.89 10.76
N SER A 39 -4.75 5.23 9.54
CA SER A 39 -6.15 5.26 9.11
C SER A 39 -6.81 3.88 9.12
N VAL A 40 -6.09 2.84 8.72
CA VAL A 40 -6.59 1.46 8.79
C VAL A 40 -6.82 1.06 10.25
N LEU A 41 -5.87 1.34 11.14
CA LEU A 41 -6.01 1.06 12.58
C LEU A 41 -7.17 1.85 13.20
N LEU A 42 -7.32 3.13 12.86
CA LEU A 42 -8.43 3.95 13.31
C LEU A 42 -9.77 3.44 12.79
N THR A 43 -9.83 3.05 11.52
CA THR A 43 -11.04 2.50 10.90
C THR A 43 -11.42 1.19 11.59
N ALA A 44 -10.47 0.30 11.82
CA ALA A 44 -10.70 -0.95 12.55
C ALA A 44 -11.18 -0.69 13.99
N PHE A 45 -10.60 0.30 14.67
CA PHE A 45 -10.99 0.68 16.03
C PHE A 45 -12.41 1.28 16.08
N VAL A 46 -12.74 2.17 15.15
CA VAL A 46 -14.09 2.76 15.02
C VAL A 46 -15.11 1.70 14.66
N TRP A 47 -14.77 0.79 13.74
CA TRP A 47 -15.62 -0.34 13.36
C TRP A 47 -15.89 -1.27 14.55
N GLY A 48 -14.88 -1.52 15.39
CA GLY A 48 -15.02 -2.29 16.63
C GLY A 48 -15.90 -1.65 17.69
N ARG A 49 -16.16 -0.33 17.60
CA ARG A 49 -17.02 0.44 18.53
C ARG A 49 -18.46 0.60 18.02
N LEU A 50 -18.75 0.19 16.78
CA LEU A 50 -20.04 0.41 16.13
C LEU A 50 -21.07 -0.65 16.56
N THR A 51 -22.35 -0.25 16.70
CA THR A 51 -23.46 -1.11 17.13
C THR A 51 -23.63 -2.35 16.24
N GLU A 52 -23.94 -3.51 16.82
CA GLU A 52 -24.08 -4.82 16.13
C GLU A 52 -25.00 -4.80 14.90
N ARG A 53 -25.99 -3.87 14.84
CA ARG A 53 -26.86 -3.69 13.67
C ARG A 53 -26.12 -3.33 12.37
N LEU A 54 -25.02 -2.58 12.46
CA LEU A 54 -24.19 -2.20 11.30
C LEU A 54 -23.18 -3.29 10.95
N ARG A 55 -22.83 -4.15 11.92
CA ARG A 55 -21.88 -5.26 11.76
C ARG A 55 -22.51 -6.54 11.20
N SER A 56 -23.84 -6.65 11.24
CA SER A 56 -24.60 -7.83 10.81
C SER A 56 -24.51 -8.15 9.31
N LYS A 57 -23.94 -7.27 8.47
CA LYS A 57 -23.76 -7.55 7.04
C LYS A 57 -22.30 -7.92 6.75
N GLU A 58 -22.07 -9.18 6.39
CA GLU A 58 -20.77 -9.66 5.91
C GLU A 58 -20.24 -8.81 4.74
N GLY A 59 -18.93 -8.53 4.76
CA GLY A 59 -18.21 -7.81 3.69
C GLY A 59 -18.29 -6.29 3.72
N TRP A 60 -19.02 -5.68 4.67
CA TRP A 60 -19.10 -4.22 4.79
C TRP A 60 -17.82 -3.57 5.32
N ASP A 61 -17.00 -4.33 6.03
CA ASP A 61 -15.67 -3.95 6.49
C ASP A 61 -14.75 -3.56 5.32
N ALA A 62 -14.68 -4.40 4.28
CA ALA A 62 -13.91 -4.10 3.08
C ALA A 62 -14.47 -2.91 2.30
N LEU A 63 -15.81 -2.81 2.20
CA LEU A 63 -16.48 -1.72 1.49
C LEU A 63 -16.22 -0.34 2.13
N VAL A 64 -16.17 -0.28 3.47
CA VAL A 64 -15.90 0.96 4.22
C VAL A 64 -14.42 1.37 4.16
N LEU A 65 -13.50 0.41 4.02
CA LEU A 65 -12.07 0.69 3.84
C LEU A 65 -11.78 1.38 2.50
N VAL A 66 -12.51 1.04 1.42
CA VAL A 66 -12.29 1.65 0.08
C VAL A 66 -12.36 3.19 0.12
N PRO A 67 -13.45 3.84 0.60
CA PRO A 67 -13.51 5.30 0.64
C PRO A 67 -12.48 5.90 1.60
N VAL A 68 -12.14 5.21 2.71
CA VAL A 68 -11.09 5.67 3.63
C VAL A 68 -9.74 5.72 2.92
N ILE A 69 -9.36 4.65 2.21
CA ILE A 69 -8.11 4.58 1.46
C ILE A 69 -8.05 5.69 0.40
N LEU A 70 -9.14 5.92 -0.32
CA LEU A 70 -9.21 6.99 -1.33
C LEU A 70 -9.09 8.38 -0.71
N LEU A 71 -9.78 8.63 0.41
CA LEU A 71 -9.71 9.91 1.13
C LEU A 71 -8.32 10.17 1.70
N VAL A 72 -7.70 9.16 2.30
CA VAL A 72 -6.35 9.27 2.87
C VAL A 72 -5.32 9.44 1.76
N GLY A 73 -5.45 8.70 0.66
CA GLY A 73 -4.64 8.88 -0.54
C GLY A 73 -4.71 10.31 -1.04
N TYR A 74 -5.91 10.77 -1.42
CA TYR A 74 -6.11 12.13 -1.91
C TYR A 74 -5.68 13.20 -0.91
N GLY A 75 -6.00 13.03 0.37
CA GLY A 75 -5.60 13.92 1.46
C GLY A 75 -4.09 14.03 1.60
N SER A 76 -3.36 12.92 1.47
CA SER A 76 -1.89 12.91 1.59
C SER A 76 -1.21 13.66 0.45
N PHE A 77 -1.67 13.49 -0.80
CA PHE A 77 -1.10 14.19 -1.95
C PHE A 77 -1.49 15.68 -1.98
N SER A 78 -2.73 16.02 -1.63
CA SER A 78 -3.18 17.42 -1.56
C SER A 78 -2.53 18.20 -0.42
N ALA A 79 -2.33 17.56 0.74
CA ALA A 79 -1.65 18.17 1.88
C ALA A 79 -0.12 18.21 1.73
N SER A 80 0.46 17.47 0.77
CA SER A 80 1.93 17.40 0.57
C SER A 80 2.59 18.76 0.52
N SER A 81 2.06 19.69 -0.29
CA SER A 81 2.64 21.05 -0.41
C SER A 81 2.56 21.83 0.90
N TRP A 82 1.45 21.69 1.64
CA TRP A 82 1.31 22.34 2.93
C TRP A 82 2.30 21.79 3.96
N ILE A 83 2.50 20.46 3.97
CA ILE A 83 3.46 19.78 4.85
C ILE A 83 4.89 20.19 4.50
N ASP A 84 5.23 20.27 3.21
CA ASP A 84 6.56 20.70 2.74
C ASP A 84 6.91 22.10 3.25
N HIS A 85 5.99 23.06 3.14
CA HIS A 85 6.22 24.41 3.65
C HIS A 85 6.24 24.49 5.17
N ALA A 86 5.40 23.71 5.86
CA ALA A 86 5.29 23.77 7.32
C ALA A 86 6.47 23.08 8.05
N PHE A 87 6.95 21.94 7.54
CA PHE A 87 7.96 21.12 8.22
C PHE A 87 9.34 21.14 7.56
N PHE A 88 9.41 21.29 6.24
CA PHE A 88 10.63 21.07 5.45
C PHE A 88 11.14 22.32 4.72
N GLY A 89 10.63 23.51 5.07
CA GLY A 89 11.06 24.78 4.46
C GLY A 89 10.69 24.94 2.98
N GLY A 90 9.79 24.09 2.47
CA GLY A 90 9.25 24.12 1.11
C GLY A 90 9.70 22.99 0.20
N ASN A 91 10.81 22.31 0.48
CA ASN A 91 11.23 21.14 -0.30
C ASN A 91 11.99 20.15 0.58
N ILE A 92 11.37 18.99 0.81
CA ILE A 92 11.96 17.91 1.59
C ILE A 92 13.33 17.44 1.05
N ARG A 93 13.58 17.52 -0.26
CA ARG A 93 14.86 17.09 -0.85
C ARG A 93 16.01 18.02 -0.45
N ASP A 94 15.72 19.32 -0.43
CA ASP A 94 16.69 20.34 -0.03
C ASP A 94 16.95 20.25 1.48
N TYR A 95 15.91 19.99 2.28
CA TYR A 95 16.05 19.74 3.71
C TYR A 95 16.91 18.49 4.01
N LEU A 96 16.68 17.37 3.30
CA LEU A 96 17.48 16.16 3.47
C LEU A 96 18.95 16.39 3.11
N SER A 97 19.21 17.15 2.05
CA SER A 97 20.58 17.36 1.56
C SER A 97 21.35 18.40 2.38
N ASN A 98 20.71 19.51 2.76
CA ASN A 98 21.37 20.65 3.40
C ASN A 98 21.42 20.54 4.92
N ASP A 99 20.34 20.07 5.57
CA ASP A 99 20.26 20.03 7.04
C ASP A 99 20.65 18.66 7.60
N LEU A 100 20.27 17.58 6.91
CA LEU A 100 20.56 16.20 7.33
C LEU A 100 21.84 15.63 6.69
N GLY A 101 22.39 16.27 5.65
CA GLY A 101 23.56 15.79 4.93
C GLY A 101 23.34 14.46 4.17
N ILE A 102 22.08 14.09 3.93
CA ILE A 102 21.72 12.86 3.22
C ILE A 102 21.51 13.21 1.74
N THR A 103 22.36 12.67 0.88
CA THR A 103 22.21 12.83 -0.57
C THR A 103 20.96 12.12 -1.06
N PHE A 104 20.05 12.85 -1.70
CA PHE A 104 18.84 12.28 -2.29
C PHE A 104 19.05 11.91 -3.76
N ASP A 105 18.96 10.61 -4.06
CA ASP A 105 18.95 10.10 -5.42
C ASP A 105 17.53 9.75 -5.88
N GLN A 106 17.20 10.10 -7.12
CA GLN A 106 15.92 9.77 -7.75
C GLN A 106 15.72 8.24 -7.87
N ARG A 107 16.80 7.49 -8.10
CA ARG A 107 16.80 6.02 -8.25
C ARG A 107 17.16 5.35 -6.93
N ASN A 108 16.32 5.56 -5.94
CA ASN A 108 16.54 5.07 -4.59
C ASN A 108 15.86 3.71 -4.33
N ALA A 109 16.12 3.18 -3.13
CA ALA A 109 15.55 1.92 -2.66
C ALA A 109 14.01 1.92 -2.58
N LEU A 110 13.36 3.08 -2.41
CA LEU A 110 11.90 3.19 -2.39
C LEU A 110 11.31 2.80 -3.75
N VAL A 111 11.84 3.37 -4.84
CA VAL A 111 11.40 3.06 -6.21
C VAL A 111 11.57 1.58 -6.50
N VAL A 112 12.75 1.03 -6.16
CA VAL A 112 13.06 -0.40 -6.38
C VAL A 112 12.13 -1.28 -5.55
N GLY A 113 11.88 -0.92 -4.28
CA GLY A 113 10.97 -1.66 -3.40
C GLY A 113 9.55 -1.73 -3.93
N ILE A 114 9.00 -0.62 -4.41
CA ILE A 114 7.65 -0.59 -5.01
C ILE A 114 7.61 -1.44 -6.29
N ALA A 115 8.60 -1.27 -7.17
CA ALA A 115 8.65 -2.00 -8.44
C ALA A 115 8.78 -3.52 -8.23
N MET A 116 9.67 -3.93 -7.33
CA MET A 116 9.89 -5.34 -7.01
C MET A 116 8.68 -5.93 -6.28
N GLY A 117 8.05 -5.18 -5.37
CA GLY A 117 6.81 -5.58 -4.70
C GLY A 117 5.68 -5.86 -5.68
N PHE A 118 5.46 -4.96 -6.65
CA PHE A 118 4.48 -5.18 -7.70
C PHE A 118 4.81 -6.40 -8.58
N ALA A 119 6.08 -6.58 -8.93
CA ALA A 119 6.53 -7.71 -9.76
C ALA A 119 6.34 -9.09 -9.08
N VAL A 120 6.36 -9.14 -7.74
CA VAL A 120 6.23 -10.38 -6.97
C VAL A 120 4.75 -10.74 -6.68
N LEU A 121 3.81 -9.80 -6.82
CA LEU A 121 2.38 -10.04 -6.56
C LEU A 121 1.79 -11.27 -7.27
N PRO A 122 2.00 -11.50 -8.59
CA PRO A 122 1.42 -12.65 -9.27
C PRO A 122 1.94 -13.99 -8.74
N ASN A 123 3.22 -14.03 -8.36
CA ASN A 123 3.83 -15.22 -7.80
C ASN A 123 3.22 -15.56 -6.43
N ILE A 124 3.05 -14.56 -5.56
CA ILE A 124 2.40 -14.75 -4.26
C ILE A 124 0.95 -15.22 -4.45
N PHE A 125 0.21 -14.60 -5.38
CA PHE A 125 -1.17 -14.98 -5.67
C PHE A 125 -1.26 -16.44 -6.12
N SER A 126 -0.40 -16.88 -7.05
CA SER A 126 -0.38 -18.27 -7.53
C SER A 126 -0.08 -19.26 -6.40
N ILE A 127 0.92 -18.97 -5.56
CA ILE A 127 1.27 -19.85 -4.43
C ILE A 127 0.11 -19.92 -3.42
N ALA A 128 -0.56 -18.79 -3.15
CA ALA A 128 -1.71 -18.75 -2.26
C ALA A 128 -2.90 -19.54 -2.82
N GLU A 129 -3.16 -19.43 -4.13
CA GLU A 129 -4.20 -20.16 -4.83
C GLU A 129 -3.95 -21.68 -4.78
N ASP A 130 -2.73 -22.12 -5.11
CA ASP A 130 -2.32 -23.52 -5.01
C ASP A 130 -2.47 -24.06 -3.58
N ALA A 131 -2.07 -23.26 -2.58
CA ALA A 131 -2.21 -23.63 -1.17
C ALA A 131 -3.68 -23.82 -0.77
N ILE A 132 -4.58 -22.93 -1.19
CA ILE A 132 -6.02 -23.03 -0.90
C ILE A 132 -6.62 -24.29 -1.53
N PHE A 133 -6.27 -24.58 -2.79
CA PHE A 133 -6.81 -25.75 -3.49
C PHE A 133 -6.22 -27.09 -3.03
N SER A 134 -5.06 -27.07 -2.38
CA SER A 134 -4.43 -28.27 -1.81
C SER A 134 -5.15 -28.82 -0.57
N VAL A 135 -6.04 -28.05 0.07
CA VAL A 135 -6.74 -28.48 1.29
C VAL A 135 -7.83 -29.51 0.97
N PRO A 136 -7.77 -30.72 1.56
CA PRO A 136 -8.77 -31.76 1.36
C PRO A 136 -10.18 -31.36 1.83
N ARG A 137 -11.20 -31.62 1.00
CA ARG A 137 -12.61 -31.30 1.30
C ARG A 137 -13.14 -31.95 2.58
N ASN A 138 -12.58 -33.09 3.01
CA ASN A 138 -12.99 -33.76 4.25
C ASN A 138 -12.61 -32.96 5.50
N LEU A 139 -11.47 -32.24 5.49
CA LEU A 139 -11.07 -31.34 6.56
C LEU A 139 -11.95 -30.08 6.58
N THR A 140 -12.27 -29.55 5.40
CA THR A 140 -13.22 -28.42 5.28
C THR A 140 -14.61 -28.79 5.81
N ASN A 141 -15.15 -29.95 5.39
CA ASN A 141 -16.46 -30.42 5.82
C ASN A 141 -16.49 -30.81 7.30
N GLY A 142 -15.40 -31.38 7.83
CA GLY A 142 -15.24 -31.68 9.26
C GLY A 142 -15.21 -30.41 10.12
N SER A 143 -14.52 -29.37 9.66
CA SER A 143 -14.53 -28.04 10.30
C SER A 143 -15.93 -27.41 10.32
N LEU A 144 -16.67 -27.55 9.21
CA LEU A 144 -18.05 -27.07 9.11
C LEU A 144 -18.99 -27.82 10.08
N ALA A 145 -18.79 -29.13 10.24
CA ALA A 145 -19.56 -29.96 11.19
C ALA A 145 -19.28 -29.60 12.66
N LEU A 146 -18.09 -29.03 12.94
CA LEU A 146 -17.72 -28.51 14.26
C LEU A 146 -18.17 -27.05 14.49
N GLY A 147 -18.86 -26.43 13.52
CA GLY A 147 -19.44 -25.09 13.65
C GLY A 147 -18.47 -23.93 13.39
N ALA A 148 -17.31 -24.18 12.77
CA ALA A 148 -16.42 -23.12 12.31
C ALA A 148 -16.92 -22.57 10.96
N THR A 149 -17.37 -21.32 10.96
CA THR A 149 -17.70 -20.51 9.77
C THR A 149 -16.61 -19.49 9.51
#